data_AF-J9FVL3-F1
#
_entry.id   AF-J9FVL3-F1
#
_cell.length_a   1.000
_cell.length_b   1.000
_cell.length_c   1.000
_cell.angle_alpha   90.00
_cell.angle_beta   90.00
_cell.angle_gamma   90.00
#
_symmetry.space_group_name_H-M   'P 1'
#
loop_
_entity.id
_entity.type
_entity.pdbx_description
1 polymer ?
#
loop_
_entity_poly.entity_id
_entity_poly.type
_entity_poly.pdbx_seq_one_letter_code
_entity_poly.pdbx_strand_id
1 'polypeptide(L)'
;MKKIQGESKLSFFEATSIIIGHGVGSGILSVPFLASRNSFREVLWIIAFCYLFNLVLHLIIAELSYNNDGAQFIGCLDAELFSGKIKKVLTWLAFGMLGLSVIFNVSAFLTGAAAVFRSWFGLPDWAGMLIFYVIGAGVVFIGMKLVGICEKIAVGSMFGVVGILFVATLISDMS
;
A
#
# COMPACT_ATOMS: atom_id res chain seq x y z
N MET A 1 -29.07 -7.30 14.78
CA MET A 1 -27.74 -6.88 14.28
C MET A 1 -27.94 -6.20 12.94
N LYS A 2 -27.56 -4.93 12.78
CA LYS A 2 -27.64 -4.22 11.50
C LYS A 2 -26.55 -4.79 10.59
N LYS A 3 -26.95 -5.45 9.49
CA LYS A 3 -26.05 -5.85 8.40
C LYS A 3 -25.36 -4.60 7.87
N ILE A 4 -24.06 -4.48 8.12
CA ILE A 4 -23.23 -3.45 7.49
C ILE A 4 -23.03 -3.93 6.04
N GLN A 5 -23.66 -3.25 5.08
CA GLN A 5 -23.48 -3.54 3.66
C GLN A 5 -22.08 -3.10 3.24
N GLY A 6 -21.29 -4.02 2.67
CA GLY A 6 -19.99 -3.70 2.08
C GLY A 6 -20.16 -2.73 0.90
N GLU A 7 -19.65 -1.51 1.05
CA GLU A 7 -19.91 -0.38 0.15
C GLU A 7 -19.06 -0.31 -1.13
N SER A 8 -18.34 -1.36 -1.54
CA SER A 8 -17.73 -1.34 -2.88
C SER A 8 -17.69 -2.69 -3.58
N LYS A 9 -18.29 -2.74 -4.77
CA LYS A 9 -18.22 -3.86 -5.72
C LYS A 9 -16.87 -3.84 -6.46
N LEU A 10 -15.76 -3.91 -5.73
CA LEU A 10 -14.45 -4.16 -6.34
C LEU A 10 -14.36 -5.64 -6.70
N SER A 11 -13.89 -5.95 -7.91
CA SER A 11 -13.55 -7.32 -8.28
C SER A 11 -12.38 -7.81 -7.43
N PHE A 12 -12.29 -9.12 -7.19
CA PHE A 12 -11.15 -9.73 -6.50
C PHE A 12 -9.81 -9.26 -7.08
N PHE A 13 -9.70 -9.21 -8.42
CA PHE A 13 -8.50 -8.73 -9.09
C PHE A 13 -8.20 -7.25 -8.84
N GLU A 14 -9.21 -6.40 -8.70
CA GLU A 14 -9.03 -4.96 -8.43
C GLU A 14 -8.58 -4.74 -6.98
N ALA A 15 -9.17 -5.49 -6.03
CA ALA A 15 -8.77 -5.47 -4.64
C ALA A 15 -7.33 -6.00 -4.46
N THR A 16 -7.01 -7.12 -5.11
CA THR A 16 -5.65 -7.67 -5.10
C THR A 16 -4.64 -6.72 -5.75
N SER A 17 -4.99 -6.06 -6.86
CA SER A 17 -4.07 -5.10 -7.50
C SER A 17 -3.78 -3.89 -6.62
N ILE A 18 -4.76 -3.37 -5.88
CA ILE A 18 -4.52 -2.26 -4.93
C ILE A 18 -3.51 -2.68 -3.84
N ILE A 19 -3.66 -3.89 -3.29
CA ILE A 19 -2.73 -4.40 -2.26
C ILE A 19 -1.33 -4.61 -2.84
N ILE A 20 -1.23 -5.20 -4.03
CA ILE A 20 0.06 -5.41 -4.71
C ILE A 20 0.72 -4.08 -5.05
N GLY A 21 -0.02 -3.13 -5.64
CA GLY A 21 0.49 -1.81 -6.03
C GLY A 21 1.07 -1.05 -4.83
N HIS A 22 0.35 -1.07 -3.70
CA HIS A 22 0.85 -0.48 -2.45
C HIS A 22 2.14 -1.16 -1.95
N GLY A 23 2.15 -2.49 -1.89
CA GLY A 23 3.30 -3.26 -1.41
C GLY A 23 4.53 -3.11 -2.30
N VAL A 24 4.36 -3.18 -3.62
CA VAL A 24 5.42 -3.04 -4.62
C VAL A 24 5.95 -1.61 -4.66
N GLY A 25 5.08 -0.59 -4.60
CA GLY A 25 5.48 0.81 -4.62
C GLY A 25 6.40 1.16 -3.44
N SER A 26 6.08 0.69 -2.23
CA SER A 26 6.95 0.85 -1.06
C SER A 26 8.21 -0.03 -1.15
N GLY A 27 8.07 -1.26 -1.64
CA GLY A 27 9.18 -2.22 -1.76
C GLY A 27 10.27 -1.79 -2.74
N ILE A 28 9.91 -1.33 -3.94
CA ILE A 28 10.88 -0.92 -4.97
C ILE A 28 11.73 0.27 -4.51
N LEU A 29 11.20 1.15 -3.67
CA LEU A 29 11.95 2.28 -3.12
C LEU A 29 12.82 1.88 -1.92
N SER A 30 12.36 0.97 -1.08
CA SER A 30 13.02 0.60 0.18
C SER A 30 14.07 -0.51 0.04
N VAL A 31 13.85 -1.49 -0.84
CA VAL A 31 14.75 -2.64 -1.01
C VAL A 31 16.13 -2.24 -1.54
N PRO A 32 16.27 -1.38 -2.57
CA PRO A 32 17.58 -0.92 -3.04
C PRO A 32 18.33 -0.12 -1.97
N PHE A 33 17.61 0.68 -1.18
CA PHE A 33 18.19 1.43 -0.07
C PHE A 33 18.76 0.48 0.99
N LEU A 34 18.00 -0.55 1.39
CA LEU A 34 18.45 -1.60 2.31
C LEU A 34 19.66 -2.37 1.76
N ALA A 35 19.62 -2.75 0.47
CA ALA A 35 20.70 -3.46 -0.20
C ALA A 35 21.98 -2.62 -0.32
N SER A 36 21.87 -1.30 -0.49
CA SER A 36 23.04 -0.42 -0.60
C SER A 36 23.83 -0.26 0.72
N ARG A 37 23.21 -0.58 1.86
CA ARG A 37 23.75 -0.30 3.20
C ARG A 37 24.12 -1.55 4.00
N ASN A 38 23.59 -2.72 3.63
CA ASN A 38 23.80 -3.98 4.34
C ASN A 38 24.37 -5.06 3.41
N SER A 39 24.94 -6.10 4.00
CA SER A 39 25.39 -7.27 3.23
C SER A 39 24.18 -8.04 2.67
N PHE A 40 24.36 -8.71 1.52
CA PHE A 40 23.30 -9.48 0.87
C PHE A 40 22.65 -10.51 1.81
N ARG A 41 23.46 -11.17 2.66
CA ARG A 41 22.98 -12.15 3.63
C ARG A 41 22.06 -11.52 4.69
N GLU A 42 22.43 -10.35 5.21
CA GLU A 42 21.63 -9.63 6.20
C GLU A 42 20.30 -9.14 5.59
N VAL A 43 20.34 -8.64 4.36
CA VAL A 43 19.12 -8.22 3.65
C VAL A 43 18.15 -9.40 3.46
N LEU A 44 18.64 -10.57 3.08
CA LEU A 44 17.80 -11.77 2.96
C LEU A 44 17.16 -12.16 4.29
N TRP A 45 17.90 -12.12 5.40
CA TRP A 45 17.35 -12.40 6.73
C TRP A 45 16.29 -11.37 7.14
N ILE A 46 16.54 -10.08 6.89
CA ILE A 46 15.58 -9.00 7.18
C ILE A 46 14.30 -9.22 6.37
N ILE A 47 14.39 -9.47 5.07
CA ILE A 47 13.22 -9.71 4.21
C ILE A 47 12.45 -10.94 4.68
N ALA A 48 13.13 -12.05 4.99
CA ALA A 48 12.48 -13.26 5.47
C ALA A 48 11.74 -13.05 6.80
N PHE A 49 12.37 -12.34 7.75
CA PHE A 49 11.75 -12.03 9.04
C PHE A 49 10.57 -11.08 8.89
N CYS A 50 10.71 -10.00 8.11
CA CYS A 50 9.64 -9.07 7.82
C CYS A 50 8.46 -9.77 7.12
N TYR A 51 8.73 -10.67 6.17
CA TYR A 51 7.71 -11.44 5.48
C TYR A 51 6.91 -12.34 6.43
N LEU A 52 7.58 -13.07 7.32
CA LEU A 52 6.91 -13.92 8.31
C LEU A 52 5.98 -13.10 9.20
N PHE A 53 6.44 -11.97 9.71
CA PHE A 53 5.62 -11.08 10.53
C PHE A 53 4.43 -10.51 9.74
N ASN A 54 4.65 -10.10 8.50
CA ASN A 54 3.61 -9.57 7.62
C ASN A 54 2.52 -10.61 7.32
N LEU A 55 2.92 -11.87 7.14
CA LEU A 55 2.02 -13.00 6.93
C LEU A 55 1.14 -13.24 8.14
N VAL A 56 1.71 -13.26 9.36
CA VAL A 56 0.94 -13.39 10.60
C VAL A 56 -0.07 -12.26 10.75
N LEU A 57 0.33 -11.01 10.50
CA LEU A 57 -0.59 -9.87 10.56
C LEU A 57 -1.74 -10.00 9.55
N HIS A 58 -1.45 -10.40 8.31
CA HIS A 58 -2.48 -10.59 7.29
C HIS A 58 -3.45 -11.73 7.63
N LEU A 59 -2.97 -12.81 8.27
CA LEU A 59 -3.83 -13.89 8.75
C LEU A 59 -4.77 -13.40 9.86
N ILE A 60 -4.28 -12.60 10.81
CA ILE A 60 -5.12 -12.00 11.86
C ILE A 60 -6.18 -11.08 11.24
N ILE A 61 -5.81 -10.25 10.26
CA ILE A 61 -6.76 -9.39 9.54
C ILE A 61 -7.80 -10.23 8.80
N ALA A 62 -7.39 -11.34 8.18
CA ALA A 62 -8.30 -12.23 7.47
C ALA A 62 -9.30 -12.91 8.41
N GLU A 63 -8.85 -13.39 9.58
CA GLU A 63 -9.71 -13.99 10.61
C GLU A 63 -10.70 -12.96 11.18
N LEU A 64 -10.23 -11.76 11.54
CA LEU A 64 -11.09 -10.65 11.98
C LEU A 64 -12.10 -10.24 10.92
N SER A 65 -11.70 -10.20 9.64
CA SER A 65 -12.58 -9.87 8.52
C SER A 65 -13.64 -10.95 8.29
N TYR A 66 -13.26 -12.23 8.38
CA TYR A 66 -14.16 -13.37 8.25
C TYR A 66 -15.20 -13.42 9.37
N ASN A 67 -14.80 -13.15 10.62
CA ASN A 67 -15.69 -13.17 11.78
C ASN A 67 -16.63 -11.94 11.86
N ASN A 68 -16.31 -10.84 11.16
CA ASN A 68 -17.07 -9.58 11.19
C ASN A 68 -17.70 -9.20 9.83
N ASP A 69 -17.99 -10.16 8.95
CA ASP A 69 -18.66 -9.95 7.64
C ASP A 69 -17.93 -8.92 6.73
N GLY A 70 -16.61 -8.76 6.85
CA GLY A 70 -15.82 -7.83 6.04
C GLY A 70 -16.03 -6.34 6.38
N ALA A 71 -16.48 -6.03 7.60
CA ALA A 71 -16.56 -4.65 8.08
C ALA A 71 -15.19 -3.95 8.09
N GLN A 72 -15.19 -2.62 8.04
CA GLN A 72 -13.98 -1.81 8.08
C GLN A 72 -13.15 -2.15 9.34
N PHE A 73 -11.81 -2.17 9.23
CA PHE A 73 -10.89 -2.59 10.30
C PHE A 73 -11.19 -1.96 11.68
N ILE A 74 -11.61 -0.69 11.70
CA ILE A 74 -12.04 0.02 12.91
C ILE A 74 -13.35 -0.52 13.49
N GLY A 75 -14.30 -0.90 12.64
CA GLY A 75 -15.55 -1.56 13.03
C GLY A 75 -15.35 -2.98 13.56
N CYS A 76 -14.38 -3.73 13.02
CA CYS A 76 -14.01 -5.06 13.54
C CYS A 76 -13.31 -4.96 14.91
N LEU A 77 -12.38 -4.01 15.06
CA LEU A 77 -11.73 -3.74 16.35
C LEU A 77 -12.73 -3.27 17.41
N ASP A 78 -13.70 -2.44 17.02
CA ASP A 78 -14.78 -2.01 17.90
C ASP A 78 -15.74 -3.16 18.27
N ALA A 79 -15.96 -4.13 17.38
CA ALA A 79 -16.87 -5.26 17.61
C ALA A 79 -16.26 -6.37 18.50
N GLU A 80 -14.99 -6.74 18.30
CA GLU A 80 -14.39 -7.92 18.96
C GLU A 80 -13.32 -7.60 20.02
N LEU A 81 -12.51 -6.54 19.86
CA LEU A 81 -11.35 -6.32 20.73
C LEU A 81 -11.65 -5.45 21.95
N PHE A 82 -12.68 -4.58 21.88
CA PHE A 82 -12.97 -3.60 22.94
C PHE A 82 -14.31 -3.87 23.64
N SER A 83 -14.25 -4.63 24.73
CA SER A 83 -15.35 -4.76 25.70
C SER A 83 -15.20 -3.73 26.82
N GLY A 84 -16.25 -2.94 27.09
CA GLY A 84 -16.35 -2.05 28.28
C GLY A 84 -16.31 -0.53 28.03
N LYS A 85 -16.25 0.26 29.12
CA LYS A 85 -16.32 1.75 29.10
C LYS A 85 -15.07 2.44 28.53
N ILE A 86 -13.93 1.74 28.44
CA ILE A 86 -12.65 2.23 27.86
C ILE A 86 -12.67 2.20 26.33
N LYS A 87 -13.63 1.46 25.73
CA LYS A 87 -13.83 1.29 24.29
C LYS A 87 -13.79 2.61 23.52
N LYS A 88 -14.52 3.63 23.97
CA LYS A 88 -14.63 4.90 23.22
C LYS A 88 -13.29 5.62 23.08
N VAL A 89 -12.42 5.56 24.09
CA VAL A 89 -11.10 6.20 24.03
C VAL A 89 -10.16 5.40 23.14
N LEU A 90 -10.16 4.08 23.25
CA LEU A 90 -9.25 3.20 22.51
C LEU A 90 -9.61 3.12 21.02
N THR A 91 -10.90 3.09 20.68
CA THR A 91 -11.37 3.21 19.28
C THR A 91 -11.01 4.57 18.68
N TRP A 92 -11.11 5.67 19.44
CA TRP A 92 -10.73 7.00 18.95
C TRP A 92 -9.21 7.13 18.76
N LEU A 93 -8.42 6.54 19.65
CA LEU A 93 -6.96 6.49 19.53
C LEU A 93 -6.55 5.65 18.32
N ALA A 94 -7.14 4.47 18.13
CA ALA A 94 -6.89 3.62 16.96
C ALA A 94 -7.28 4.35 15.66
N PHE A 95 -8.43 5.04 15.64
CA PHE A 95 -8.84 5.88 14.51
C PHE A 95 -7.82 6.99 14.24
N GLY A 96 -7.37 7.69 15.27
CA GLY A 96 -6.36 8.74 15.16
C GLY A 96 -5.02 8.22 14.62
N MET A 97 -4.56 7.06 15.11
CA MET A 97 -3.34 6.42 14.63
C MET A 97 -3.44 5.95 13.18
N LEU A 98 -4.58 5.36 12.79
CA LEU A 98 -4.82 4.94 11.41
C LEU A 98 -4.89 6.15 10.47
N GLY A 99 -5.60 7.22 10.87
CA GLY A 99 -5.64 8.46 10.12
C GLY A 99 -4.25 9.08 9.94
N LEU A 100 -3.47 9.14 11.02
CA LEU A 100 -2.09 9.63 10.98
C LEU A 100 -1.19 8.78 10.07
N SER A 101 -1.33 7.45 10.16
CA SER A 101 -0.61 6.51 9.29
C SER A 101 -0.90 6.77 7.82
N VAL A 102 -2.17 6.97 7.45
CA VAL A 102 -2.57 7.28 6.07
C VAL A 102 -1.94 8.60 5.60
N ILE A 103 -1.92 9.65 6.44
CA ILE A 103 -1.30 10.94 6.07
C ILE A 103 0.19 10.78 5.78
N PHE A 104 0.93 10.06 6.63
CA PHE A 104 2.35 9.81 6.38
C PHE A 104 2.58 8.97 5.13
N ASN A 105 1.73 7.97 4.91
CA ASN A 105 1.82 7.09 3.76
C ASN A 105 1.59 7.85 2.44
N VAL A 106 0.51 8.64 2.35
CA VAL A 106 0.21 9.51 1.20
C VAL A 106 1.34 10.52 0.96
N SER A 107 1.89 11.10 2.02
CA SER A 107 3.01 12.05 1.92
C SER A 107 4.25 11.41 1.31
N ALA A 108 4.58 10.16 1.68
CA ALA A 108 5.71 9.42 1.12
C ALA A 108 5.52 9.13 -0.39
N PHE A 109 4.30 8.81 -0.81
CA PHE A 109 4.00 8.64 -2.24
C PHE A 109 4.07 9.94 -3.03
N LEU A 110 3.60 11.06 -2.45
CA LEU A 110 3.70 12.39 -3.07
C LEU A 110 5.15 12.81 -3.29
N THR A 111 6.03 12.59 -2.30
CA THR A 111 7.46 12.91 -2.43
C THR A 111 8.15 11.99 -3.44
N GLY A 112 7.83 10.69 -3.44
CA GLY A 112 8.32 9.75 -4.44
C GLY A 112 7.91 10.14 -5.87
N ALA A 113 6.63 10.48 -6.08
CA ALA A 113 6.14 10.92 -7.38
C ALA A 113 6.77 12.25 -7.82
N ALA A 114 6.95 13.20 -6.90
CA ALA A 114 7.60 14.48 -7.21
C ALA A 114 9.06 14.28 -7.68
N ALA A 115 9.80 13.33 -7.09
CA ALA A 115 11.14 13.00 -7.55
C ALA A 115 11.16 12.49 -9.01
N VAL A 116 10.16 11.70 -9.40
CA VAL A 116 9.99 11.25 -10.80
C VAL A 116 9.71 12.44 -11.72
N PHE A 117 8.77 13.31 -11.35
CA PHE A 117 8.45 14.52 -12.16
C PHE A 117 9.65 15.45 -12.29
N ARG A 118 10.44 15.61 -11.23
CA ARG A 118 11.70 16.37 -11.28
C ARG A 118 12.69 15.74 -12.26
N SER A 119 12.87 14.42 -12.23
CA SER A 119 13.80 13.74 -13.14
C SER A 119 13.37 13.79 -14.61
N TRP A 120 12.07 13.80 -14.89
CA TRP A 120 11.56 13.76 -16.27
C TRP A 120 11.35 15.15 -16.86
N PHE A 121 10.78 16.07 -16.09
CA PHE A 121 10.37 17.40 -16.59
C PHE A 121 11.20 18.55 -16.00
N GLY A 122 12.12 18.28 -15.08
CA GLY A 122 12.89 19.33 -14.39
C GLY A 122 12.04 20.24 -13.49
N LEU A 123 10.80 19.84 -13.20
CA LEU A 123 9.86 20.62 -12.40
C LEU A 123 10.32 20.71 -10.94
N PRO A 124 10.05 21.84 -10.25
CA PRO A 124 10.34 21.97 -8.83
C PRO A 124 9.41 21.07 -8.00
N ASP A 125 9.92 20.55 -6.89
CA ASP A 125 9.27 19.49 -6.08
C ASP A 125 7.84 19.88 -5.63
N TRP A 126 7.62 21.15 -5.28
CA TRP A 126 6.30 21.65 -4.86
C TRP A 126 5.24 21.55 -5.98
N ALA A 127 5.64 21.81 -7.23
CA ALA A 127 4.75 21.75 -8.38
C ALA A 127 4.45 20.29 -8.75
N GLY A 128 5.45 19.41 -8.68
CA GLY A 128 5.28 17.97 -8.89
C GLY A 128 4.32 17.34 -7.87
N MET A 129 4.46 17.67 -6.58
CA MET A 129 3.54 17.20 -5.54
C MET A 129 2.11 17.69 -5.79
N LEU A 130 1.93 18.98 -6.13
CA LEU A 130 0.61 19.57 -6.31
C LEU A 130 -0.12 18.96 -7.52
N ILE A 131 0.58 18.77 -8.65
CA ILE A 131 0.01 18.13 -9.85
C ILE A 131 -0.39 16.69 -9.53
N PHE A 132 0.49 15.91 -8.89
CA PHE A 132 0.20 14.53 -8.54
C PHE A 132 -0.97 14.41 -7.55
N TYR A 133 -1.02 15.30 -6.56
CA TYR A 133 -2.12 15.36 -5.60
C TYR A 133 -3.46 15.66 -6.26
N VAL A 134 -3.52 16.67 -7.14
CA VAL A 134 -4.77 17.05 -7.83
C VAL A 134 -5.27 15.92 -8.73
N ILE A 135 -4.37 15.26 -9.47
CA ILE A 135 -4.73 14.12 -10.32
C ILE A 135 -5.22 12.95 -9.46
N GLY A 136 -4.48 12.58 -8.42
CA GLY A 136 -4.85 11.48 -7.51
C GLY A 136 -6.18 11.73 -6.81
N ALA A 137 -6.38 12.94 -6.27
CA ALA A 137 -7.64 13.36 -5.65
C ALA A 137 -8.80 13.33 -6.64
N GLY A 138 -8.56 13.73 -7.90
CA GLY A 138 -9.55 13.64 -8.97
C GLY A 138 -10.00 12.20 -9.26
N VAL A 139 -9.06 11.26 -9.34
CA VAL A 139 -9.37 9.83 -9.56
C VAL A 139 -10.17 9.27 -8.40
N VAL A 140 -9.79 9.60 -7.16
CA VAL A 140 -10.52 9.16 -5.95
C VAL A 140 -11.93 9.75 -5.90
N PHE A 141 -12.11 11.01 -6.30
CA PHE A 141 -13.41 11.68 -6.32
C PHE A 141 -14.39 11.06 -7.33
N ILE A 142 -13.90 10.57 -8.48
CA ILE A 142 -14.73 9.88 -9.48
C ILE A 142 -15.18 8.50 -8.97
N GLY A 143 -14.36 7.83 -8.15
CA GLY A 143 -14.79 6.71 -7.32
C GLY A 143 -13.82 5.54 -7.24
N MET A 144 -14.01 4.70 -6.21
CA MET A 144 -13.19 3.53 -5.88
C MET A 144 -13.02 2.53 -7.03
N LYS A 145 -14.01 2.43 -7.93
CA LYS A 145 -13.94 1.53 -9.09
C LYS A 145 -12.92 2.01 -10.13
N LEU A 146 -12.80 3.32 -10.33
CA LEU A 146 -11.79 3.88 -11.24
C LEU A 146 -10.38 3.64 -10.69
N VAL A 147 -10.20 3.84 -9.38
CA VAL A 147 -8.94 3.53 -8.68
C VAL A 147 -8.52 2.08 -8.92
N GLY A 148 -9.45 1.12 -8.79
CA GLY A 148 -9.18 -0.30 -9.05
C GLY A 148 -8.71 -0.59 -10.48
N ILE A 149 -9.31 0.07 -11.48
CA ILE A 149 -8.90 -0.08 -12.89
C ILE A 149 -7.51 0.52 -13.11
N CYS A 150 -7.24 1.71 -12.59
CA CYS A 150 -5.93 2.36 -12.69
C CYS A 150 -4.84 1.49 -12.05
N GLU A 151 -5.10 0.93 -10.87
CA GLU A 151 -4.17 0.04 -10.17
C GLU A 151 -3.90 -1.25 -10.95
N LYS A 152 -4.93 -1.85 -11.56
CA LYS A 152 -4.73 -3.05 -12.40
C LYS A 152 -3.75 -2.79 -13.55
N ILE A 153 -3.84 -1.61 -14.18
CA ILE A 153 -2.93 -1.20 -15.26
C ILE A 153 -1.53 -0.93 -14.69
N ALA A 154 -1.44 -0.24 -13.56
CA ALA A 154 -0.17 0.08 -12.90
C ALA A 154 0.59 -1.18 -12.48
N VAL A 155 -0.08 -2.15 -11.86
CA VAL A 155 0.53 -3.43 -11.51
C VAL A 155 1.01 -4.19 -12.75
N GLY A 156 0.21 -4.17 -13.83
CA GLY A 156 0.62 -4.75 -15.11
C GLY A 156 1.91 -4.13 -15.68
N SER A 157 2.05 -2.81 -15.62
CA SER A 157 3.27 -2.13 -16.09
C SER A 157 4.46 -2.39 -15.18
N MET A 158 4.26 -2.48 -13.85
CA MET A 158 5.32 -2.84 -12.90
C MET A 158 5.89 -4.23 -13.17
N PHE A 159 5.04 -5.23 -13.41
CA PHE A 159 5.50 -6.57 -13.82
C PHE A 159 6.28 -6.52 -15.13
N GLY A 160 5.87 -5.68 -16.09
CA GLY A 160 6.61 -5.45 -17.33
C GLY A 160 8.02 -4.92 -17.09
N VAL A 161 8.16 -3.86 -16.28
CA VAL A 161 9.47 -3.26 -15.96
C VAL A 161 10.37 -4.23 -15.22
N VAL A 162 9.85 -4.94 -14.21
CA VAL A 162 10.61 -5.95 -13.46
C VAL A 162 11.04 -7.09 -14.38
N GLY A 163 10.18 -7.54 -15.29
CA GLY A 163 10.52 -8.56 -16.27
C GLY A 163 11.65 -8.14 -17.20
N ILE A 164 11.62 -6.89 -17.70
CA ILE A 164 12.69 -6.34 -18.54
C ILE A 164 14.01 -6.26 -17.76
N LEU A 165 13.97 -5.76 -16.52
CA LEU A 165 15.17 -5.69 -15.67
C LEU A 165 15.75 -7.07 -15.40
N PHE A 166 14.90 -8.06 -15.12
CA PHE A 166 15.35 -9.44 -14.89
C PHE A 166 16.04 -10.03 -16.12
N VAL A 167 15.44 -9.86 -17.31
CA VAL A 167 16.06 -10.30 -18.57
C VAL A 167 17.37 -9.56 -18.83
N ALA A 168 17.41 -8.25 -18.59
CA ALA A 168 18.62 -7.45 -18.74
C ALA A 168 19.75 -7.92 -17.81
N THR A 169 19.43 -8.26 -16.55
CA THR A 169 20.40 -8.82 -15.60
C THR A 169 20.95 -10.17 -16.06
N LEU A 170 20.09 -11.06 -16.55
CA LEU A 170 20.53 -12.36 -17.07
C LEU A 170 21.45 -12.21 -18.29
N ILE A 171 21.22 -11.22 -19.14
CA ILE A 171 22.07 -10.94 -20.30
C ILE A 171 23.39 -10.29 -19.88
N SER A 172 23.39 -9.39 -18.89
CA SER A 172 24.61 -8.75 -18.41
C SER A 172 25.56 -9.71 -17.68
N ASP A 173 25.04 -10.75 -17.02
CA ASP A 173 25.87 -11.80 -16.41
C ASP A 173 26.52 -12.75 -17.46
N MET A 174 26.10 -12.67 -18.73
CA MET A 174 26.68 -13.46 -19.83
C MET A 174 27.73 -12.69 -20.66
N SER A 175 28.01 -11.41 -20.38
CA SER A 175 29.02 -10.58 -21.08
C SER A 175 30.19 -10.21 -20.19
#